data_AF-A0A0Q3HZD4-F1
#
_entry.id   AF-A0A0Q3HZD4-F1
#
_cell.length_a   1.000
_cell.length_b   1.000
_cell.length_c   1.000
_cell.angle_alpha   90.00
_cell.angle_beta   90.00
_cell.angle_gamma   90.00
#
_symmetry.space_group_name_H-M   'P 1'
#
loop_
_entity.id
_entity.type
_entity.pdbx_description
1 polymer ?
#
loop_
_entity_poly.entity_id
_entity_poly.type
_entity_poly.pdbx_seq_one_letter_code
_entity_poly.pdbx_strand_id
1 'polypeptide(L)'
;MRRALTLALLAALLTGPALAQQQRPATCSRDLFQNEAGFRRQQTRLAAVASADQATQCRAYREHVGYLQKARSVFAACQSGAERERNVAEMDTELVNYRALVANRCGGR
;
A
#
# COMPACT_ATOMS: atom_id res chain seq x y z
N MET A 1 -0.31 33.09 -49.96
CA MET A 1 0.52 32.84 -48.75
C MET A 1 -0.27 32.69 -47.44
N ARG A 2 -1.59 32.95 -47.37
CA ARG A 2 -2.38 32.83 -46.13
C ARG A 2 -2.79 31.40 -45.71
N ARG A 3 -2.79 30.42 -46.63
CA ARG A 3 -3.24 29.03 -46.36
C ARG A 3 -2.17 28.14 -45.69
N ALA A 4 -0.91 28.54 -45.72
CA ALA A 4 0.19 27.78 -45.11
C ALA A 4 0.26 27.95 -43.59
N LEU A 5 -0.25 29.07 -43.06
CA LEU A 5 -0.24 29.38 -41.63
C LEU A 5 -1.25 28.54 -40.82
N THR A 6 -2.35 28.12 -41.44
CA THR A 6 -3.40 27.32 -40.78
C THR A 6 -2.99 25.87 -40.51
N LEU A 7 -2.08 25.29 -41.30
CA LEU A 7 -1.63 23.90 -41.12
C LEU A 7 -0.56 23.76 -40.01
N ALA A 8 0.19 24.83 -39.72
CA ALA A 8 1.24 24.80 -38.70
C ALA A 8 0.68 24.83 -37.26
N LEU A 9 -0.49 25.46 -37.05
CA LEU A 9 -1.13 25.56 -35.73
C LEU A 9 -1.81 24.26 -35.26
N LEU A 10 -2.23 23.39 -36.19
CA LEU A 10 -2.87 22.10 -35.85
C LEU A 10 -1.87 21.02 -35.43
N ALA A 11 -0.59 21.13 -35.84
CA ALA A 11 0.44 20.16 -35.48
C ALA A 11 0.98 20.33 -34.05
N ALA A 12 0.77 21.48 -33.41
CA ALA A 12 1.30 21.79 -32.08
C ALA A 12 0.45 21.22 -30.92
N LEU A 13 -0.72 20.65 -31.18
CA LEU A 13 -1.63 20.13 -30.14
C LEU A 13 -1.41 18.65 -29.78
N LEU A 14 -0.48 17.96 -30.45
CA LEU A 14 -0.22 16.53 -30.23
C LEU A 14 0.89 16.25 -29.21
N THR A 15 1.58 17.28 -28.71
CA THR A 15 2.56 17.12 -27.62
C THR A 15 1.86 17.26 -26.27
N GLY A 16 0.89 16.37 -26.00
CA GLY A 16 0.40 16.19 -24.64
C GLY A 16 1.53 15.70 -23.74
N PRO A 17 1.61 16.11 -22.47
CA PRO A 17 2.61 15.60 -21.56
C PRO A 17 2.42 14.08 -21.49
N ALA A 18 3.43 13.33 -21.92
CA ALA A 18 3.51 11.92 -21.63
C ALA A 18 3.53 11.80 -20.10
N LEU A 19 2.36 11.56 -19.50
CA LEU A 19 2.27 11.20 -18.10
C LEU A 19 3.13 9.96 -17.96
N ALA A 20 4.29 10.11 -17.32
CA ALA A 20 5.17 9.00 -17.01
C ALA A 20 4.37 8.03 -16.13
N GLN A 21 3.72 7.05 -16.77
CA GLN A 21 3.13 5.93 -16.06
C GLN A 21 4.30 5.21 -15.42
N GLN A 22 4.45 5.38 -14.11
CA GLN A 22 5.38 4.56 -13.33
C GLN A 22 5.09 3.11 -13.69
N GLN A 23 6.08 2.44 -14.30
CA GLN A 23 5.92 1.05 -14.67
C GLN A 23 5.70 0.24 -13.40
N ARG A 24 4.49 -0.31 -13.28
CA ARG A 24 4.15 -1.20 -12.18
C ARG A 24 4.93 -2.50 -12.32
N PRO A 25 5.34 -3.12 -11.20
CA PRO A 25 5.92 -4.46 -11.25
C PRO A 25 5.02 -5.44 -12.01
N ALA A 26 5.62 -6.29 -12.86
CA ALA A 26 4.88 -7.33 -13.60
C ALA A 26 4.16 -8.33 -12.67
N THR A 27 4.54 -8.36 -11.40
CA THR A 27 4.03 -9.27 -10.38
C THR A 27 2.81 -8.75 -9.63
N CYS A 28 2.32 -7.55 -9.94
CA CYS A 28 1.31 -6.88 -9.12
C CYS A 28 0.01 -7.66 -8.91
N SER A 29 -0.48 -8.39 -9.92
CA SER A 29 -1.67 -9.25 -9.76
C SER A 29 -1.45 -10.31 -8.67
N ARG A 30 -0.31 -11.02 -8.73
CA ARG A 30 0.08 -12.01 -7.73
C ARG A 30 0.28 -11.35 -6.37
N ASP A 31 1.00 -10.23 -6.32
CA ASP A 31 1.37 -9.61 -5.05
C ASP A 31 0.14 -9.04 -4.32
N LEU A 32 -0.83 -8.46 -5.04
CA LEU A 32 -2.12 -8.05 -4.49
C LEU A 32 -2.94 -9.25 -3.98
N PHE A 33 -3.02 -10.33 -4.76
CA PHE A 33 -3.71 -11.55 -4.33
C PHE A 33 -3.10 -12.16 -3.06
N GLN A 34 -1.76 -12.22 -3.00
CA GLN A 34 -1.06 -12.72 -1.82
C GLN A 34 -1.20 -11.76 -0.62
N ASN A 35 -1.28 -10.45 -0.87
CA ASN A 35 -1.53 -9.47 0.17
C ASN A 35 -2.91 -9.70 0.82
N GLU A 36 -3.94 -9.90 0.00
CA GLU A 36 -5.31 -10.21 0.42
C GLU A 36 -5.41 -11.52 1.21
N ALA A 37 -4.75 -12.59 0.73
CA ALA A 37 -4.64 -13.83 1.51
C ALA A 37 -3.88 -13.62 2.83
N GLY A 38 -2.86 -12.76 2.83
CA GLY A 38 -2.12 -12.34 4.00
C GLY A 38 -3.01 -11.69 5.07
N PHE A 39 -3.96 -10.83 4.68
CA PHE A 39 -4.86 -10.16 5.62
C PHE A 39 -5.69 -11.16 6.40
N ARG A 40 -6.32 -12.12 5.69
CA ARG A 40 -7.10 -13.19 6.33
C ARG A 40 -6.26 -13.99 7.32
N ARG A 41 -5.03 -14.35 6.93
CA ARG A 41 -4.11 -15.08 7.80
C ARG A 41 -3.75 -14.27 9.06
N GLN A 42 -3.51 -12.97 8.91
CA GLN A 42 -3.19 -12.10 10.04
C GLN A 42 -4.37 -11.92 10.99
N GLN A 43 -5.59 -11.77 10.46
CA GLN A 43 -6.81 -11.71 11.27
C GLN A 43 -6.98 -12.98 12.10
N THR A 44 -6.85 -14.17 11.49
CA THR A 44 -6.88 -15.44 12.23
C THR A 44 -5.79 -15.52 13.29
N ARG A 45 -4.57 -15.08 12.97
CA ARG A 45 -3.45 -15.10 13.92
C ARG A 45 -3.70 -14.22 15.13
N LEU A 46 -4.18 -12.99 14.91
CA LEU A 46 -4.50 -12.04 15.97
C LEU A 46 -5.64 -12.55 16.85
N ALA A 47 -6.68 -13.13 16.24
CA ALA A 47 -7.78 -13.76 16.97
C ALA A 47 -7.29 -14.93 17.85
N ALA A 48 -6.40 -15.78 17.31
CA ALA A 48 -5.87 -16.94 18.02
C ALA A 48 -5.02 -16.56 19.26
N VAL A 49 -4.41 -15.38 19.28
CA VAL A 49 -3.61 -14.91 20.42
C VAL A 49 -4.37 -13.97 21.36
N ALA A 50 -5.64 -13.67 21.11
CA ALA A 50 -6.39 -12.64 21.84
C ALA A 50 -6.43 -12.88 23.36
N SER A 51 -6.44 -14.14 23.79
CA SER A 51 -6.42 -14.57 25.20
C SER A 51 -5.09 -15.19 25.64
N ALA A 52 -4.05 -15.15 24.80
CA ALA A 52 -2.73 -15.68 25.14
C ALA A 52 -2.02 -14.80 26.18
N ASP A 53 -0.91 -15.28 26.74
CA ASP A 53 -0.06 -14.48 27.61
C ASP A 53 0.50 -13.23 26.90
N GLN A 54 0.88 -12.21 27.68
CA GLN A 54 1.34 -10.93 27.15
C GLN A 54 2.54 -11.08 26.19
N ALA A 55 3.50 -11.96 26.49
CA ALA A 55 4.68 -12.12 25.65
C ALA A 55 4.31 -12.70 24.28
N THR A 56 3.37 -13.66 24.25
CA THR A 56 2.82 -14.21 23.01
C THR A 56 2.05 -13.17 22.20
N GLN A 57 1.20 -12.36 22.84
CA GLN A 57 0.48 -11.27 22.17
C GLN A 57 1.46 -10.24 21.58
N CYS A 58 2.48 -9.87 22.34
CA CYS A 58 3.48 -8.89 21.91
C CYS A 58 4.31 -9.36 20.71
N ARG A 59 4.66 -10.66 20.63
CA ARG A 59 5.29 -11.22 19.43
C ARG A 59 4.37 -11.07 18.22
N ALA A 60 3.11 -11.48 18.35
CA ALA A 60 2.13 -11.39 17.26
C ALA A 60 1.90 -9.96 16.79
N TYR A 61 1.80 -8.98 17.70
CA TYR A 61 1.64 -7.56 17.34
C TYR A 61 2.85 -7.02 16.58
N ARG A 62 4.08 -7.35 17.01
CA ARG A 62 5.30 -6.93 16.30
C ARG A 62 5.38 -7.53 14.90
N GLU A 63 5.01 -8.79 14.74
CA GLU A 63 4.94 -9.44 13.44
C GLU A 63 3.84 -8.83 12.55
N HIS A 64 2.70 -8.45 13.15
CA HIS A 64 1.62 -7.77 12.45
C HIS A 64 2.06 -6.40 11.93
N VAL A 65 2.81 -5.62 12.71
CA VAL A 65 3.43 -4.36 12.24
C VAL A 65 4.30 -4.60 11.01
N GLY A 66 5.14 -5.64 11.02
CA GLY A 66 5.96 -6.00 9.87
C GLY A 66 5.13 -6.37 8.63
N TYR A 67 4.02 -7.07 8.83
CA TYR A 67 3.08 -7.37 7.76
C TYR A 67 2.43 -6.08 7.19
N LEU A 68 1.93 -5.18 8.04
CA LEU A 68 1.30 -3.93 7.61
C LEU A 68 2.26 -3.06 6.79
N GLN A 69 3.55 -2.99 7.18
CA GLN A 69 4.58 -2.29 6.39
C GLN A 69 4.73 -2.90 4.99
N LYS A 70 4.70 -4.23 4.88
CA LYS A 70 4.77 -4.93 3.59
C LYS A 70 3.51 -4.69 2.77
N ALA A 71 2.34 -4.82 3.37
CA ALA A 71 1.05 -4.61 2.72
C ALA A 71 0.92 -3.19 2.14
N ARG A 72 1.28 -2.18 2.94
CA ARG A 72 1.40 -0.78 2.50
C ARG A 72 2.26 -0.63 1.25
N SER A 73 3.42 -1.29 1.24
CA SER A 73 4.37 -1.20 0.13
C SER A 73 3.82 -1.84 -1.15
N VAL A 74 3.09 -2.96 -1.04
CA VAL A 74 2.41 -3.59 -2.18
C VAL A 74 1.36 -2.66 -2.76
N PHE A 75 0.48 -2.08 -1.93
CA PHE A 75 -0.53 -1.12 -2.40
C PHE A 75 0.11 0.11 -3.06
N ALA A 76 1.16 0.66 -2.44
CA ALA A 76 1.86 1.82 -2.98
C ALA A 76 2.49 1.56 -4.36
N ALA A 77 2.96 0.33 -4.62
CA ALA A 77 3.62 -0.05 -5.87
C ALA A 77 2.65 -0.54 -6.96
N CYS A 78 1.54 -1.15 -6.57
CA CYS A 78 0.68 -1.89 -7.50
C CYS A 78 -0.66 -1.23 -7.83
N GLN A 79 -1.09 -0.24 -7.05
CA GLN A 79 -2.33 0.51 -7.30
C GLN A 79 -2.03 1.95 -7.75
N SER A 80 -3.05 2.72 -8.13
CA SER A 80 -2.93 4.15 -8.44
C SER A 80 -4.20 4.93 -8.06
N GLY A 81 -4.10 6.26 -8.06
CA GLY A 81 -5.23 7.15 -7.77
C GLY A 81 -5.82 6.92 -6.37
N ALA A 82 -7.12 7.18 -6.24
CA ALA A 82 -7.83 7.11 -4.97
C ALA A 82 -7.80 5.72 -4.30
N GLU A 83 -7.73 4.64 -5.07
CA GLU A 83 -7.62 3.28 -4.51
C GLU A 83 -6.30 3.10 -3.75
N ARG A 84 -5.18 3.51 -4.37
CA ARG A 84 -3.86 3.49 -3.73
C ARG A 84 -3.84 4.36 -2.48
N GLU A 85 -4.38 5.58 -2.58
CA GLU A 85 -4.38 6.53 -1.46
C GLU A 85 -5.14 5.98 -0.26
N ARG A 86 -6.35 5.44 -0.48
CA ARG A 86 -7.15 4.84 0.59
C ARG A 86 -6.46 3.66 1.25
N ASN A 87 -5.98 2.69 0.45
CA ASN A 87 -5.39 1.48 0.99
C ASN A 87 -4.05 1.75 1.70
N VAL A 88 -3.24 2.68 1.19
CA VAL A 88 -2.01 3.11 1.87
C VAL A 88 -2.34 3.81 3.19
N ALA A 89 -3.33 4.71 3.20
CA ALA A 89 -3.75 5.43 4.40
C ALA A 89 -4.33 4.49 5.48
N GLU A 90 -5.06 3.46 5.07
CA GLU A 90 -5.56 2.42 5.99
C GLU A 90 -4.40 1.67 6.65
N MET A 91 -3.40 1.25 5.87
CA MET A 91 -2.21 0.61 6.44
C MET A 91 -1.41 1.55 7.35
N ASP A 92 -1.30 2.83 6.99
CA ASP A 92 -0.64 3.83 7.83
C ASP A 92 -1.37 4.04 9.17
N THR A 93 -2.71 4.05 9.16
CA THR A 93 -3.53 4.13 10.36
C THR A 93 -3.32 2.92 11.27
N GLU A 94 -3.39 1.71 10.71
CA GLU A 94 -3.17 0.48 11.48
C GLU A 94 -1.74 0.37 12.00
N LEU A 95 -0.75 0.85 11.25
CA LEU A 95 0.64 0.92 11.72
C LEU A 95 0.79 1.82 12.94
N VAL A 96 0.11 2.98 12.97
CA VAL A 96 0.10 3.86 14.15
C VAL A 96 -0.52 3.13 15.34
N ASN A 97 -1.69 2.51 15.15
CA ASN A 97 -2.42 1.80 16.19
C ASN A 97 -1.58 0.66 16.81
N TYR A 98 -1.03 -0.22 15.99
CA TYR A 98 -0.26 -1.36 16.47
C TYR A 98 1.10 -0.96 17.03
N ARG A 99 1.76 0.08 16.51
CA ARG A 99 2.99 0.60 17.11
C ARG A 99 2.74 1.20 18.48
N ALA A 100 1.64 1.94 18.67
CA ALA A 100 1.25 2.43 19.98
C ALA A 100 0.94 1.29 20.94
N LEU A 101 0.22 0.25 20.48
CA LEU A 101 -0.06 -0.95 21.26
C LEU A 101 1.23 -1.65 21.72
N VAL A 102 2.20 -1.81 20.82
CA VAL A 102 3.52 -2.39 21.14
C VAL A 102 4.27 -1.50 22.12
N ALA A 103 4.34 -0.19 21.90
CA ALA A 103 5.06 0.73 22.78
C ALA A 103 4.49 0.71 24.22
N ASN A 104 3.17 0.73 24.35
CA ASN A 104 2.50 0.84 25.64
C ASN A 104 2.42 -0.48 26.42
N ARG A 105 2.40 -1.64 25.72
CA ARG A 105 2.14 -2.94 26.35
C ARG A 105 3.32 -3.93 26.28
N CYS A 106 4.23 -3.74 25.33
CA CYS A 106 5.26 -4.71 25.00
C CYS A 106 6.69 -4.21 25.21
N GLY A 107 6.87 -2.96 25.65
CA GLY A 107 8.17 -2.31 25.81
C GLY A 107 8.84 -1.88 24.50
N GLY A 108 9.84 -1.00 24.61
CA GLY A 108 10.76 -0.69 23.50
C GLY A 108 11.46 -1.95 22.98
N ARG A 109 11.93 -1.92 21.74
CA ARG A 109 12.53 -3.08 21.05
C ARG A 109 13.57 -3.82 21.87
#